data_AF-A0A838WL14-F1
#
_entry.id   AF-A0A838WL14-F1
#
_cell.length_a   1.000
_cell.length_b   1.000
_cell.length_c   1.000
_cell.angle_alpha   90.00
_cell.angle_beta   90.00
_cell.angle_gamma   90.00
#
_symmetry.space_group_name_H-M   'P 1'
#
loop_
_entity.id
_entity.type
_entity.pdbx_description
1 polymer ?
#
loop_
_entity_poly.entity_id
_entity_poly.type
_entity_poly.pdbx_seq_one_letter_code
_entity_poly.pdbx_strand_id
1 'polypeptide(L)'
;MKLFQTETRERRTLVAVFAITFSIAVLLTAFFQTQVVQGEQYALRSEENRLRPIVIPAPRGNIVDRNGDIVATSVTGYSVTLLPSAEEIVTATLRDLAPFLGLSEQRIQTLLDQRRRRPHDLVTITED
;
A
#
# COMPACT_ATOMS: atom_id res chain seq x y z
N MET A 1 28.90 -4.95 61.60
CA MET A 1 27.55 -5.30 61.10
C MET A 1 27.45 -5.05 59.58
N LYS A 2 28.15 -5.86 58.75
CA LYS A 2 28.10 -5.79 57.26
C LYS A 2 28.20 -7.16 56.56
N LEU A 3 28.14 -8.27 57.29
CA LEU A 3 28.43 -9.62 56.76
C LEU A 3 27.21 -10.38 56.22
N PHE A 4 25.98 -9.89 56.44
CA PHE A 4 24.74 -10.57 55.98
C PHE A 4 24.09 -9.93 54.74
N GLN A 5 24.60 -8.79 54.26
CA GLN A 5 24.04 -8.09 53.09
C GLN A 5 24.69 -8.49 51.75
N THR A 6 25.84 -9.17 51.76
CA THR A 6 26.56 -9.60 50.55
C THR A 6 25.87 -10.77 49.88
N GLU A 7 25.51 -11.80 50.65
CA GLU A 7 24.82 -13.02 50.16
C GLU A 7 23.52 -12.71 49.39
N THR A 8 22.72 -11.76 49.89
CA THR A 8 21.46 -11.37 49.25
C THR A 8 21.66 -10.52 48.00
N ARG A 9 22.75 -9.74 47.92
CA ARG A 9 23.11 -8.96 46.73
C ARG A 9 23.68 -9.85 45.65
N GLU A 10 24.58 -10.77 45.99
CA GLU A 10 25.18 -11.72 45.05
C GLU A 10 24.15 -12.63 44.41
N ARG A 11 23.20 -13.17 45.20
CA ARG A 11 22.09 -13.97 44.67
C ARG A 11 21.20 -13.18 43.71
N ARG A 12 20.89 -11.91 44.03
CA ARG A 12 20.08 -11.04 43.14
C ARG A 12 20.82 -10.69 41.85
N THR A 13 22.12 -10.42 41.94
CA THR A 13 22.98 -10.18 40.77
C THR A 13 23.04 -11.42 39.88
N LEU A 14 23.23 -12.62 40.45
CA LEU A 14 23.24 -13.88 39.69
C LEU A 14 21.91 -14.14 38.98
N VAL A 15 20.78 -13.90 39.67
CA VAL A 15 19.45 -14.04 39.06
C VAL A 15 19.26 -13.02 37.94
N ALA A 16 19.70 -11.78 38.11
CA ALA A 16 19.60 -10.75 37.08
C ALA A 16 20.48 -11.07 35.85
N VAL A 17 21.73 -11.49 36.07
CA VAL A 17 22.64 -11.93 35.01
C VAL A 17 22.04 -13.11 34.26
N PHE A 18 21.54 -14.12 34.98
CA PHE A 18 20.88 -15.26 34.35
C PHE A 18 19.67 -14.84 33.52
N ALA A 19 18.80 -13.97 34.05
CA ALA A 19 17.62 -13.49 33.33
C ALA A 19 18.01 -12.72 32.05
N ILE A 20 19.05 -11.89 32.11
CA ILE A 20 19.56 -11.14 30.96
C ILE A 20 20.15 -12.09 29.92
N THR A 21 21.03 -13.01 30.34
CA THR A 21 21.65 -13.99 29.45
C THR A 21 20.60 -14.87 28.78
N PHE A 22 19.59 -15.33 29.54
CA PHE A 22 18.48 -16.10 29.01
C PHE A 22 17.68 -15.31 27.99
N SER A 23 17.35 -14.05 28.28
CA SER A 23 16.63 -13.17 27.34
C SER A 23 17.43 -12.96 26.05
N ILE A 24 18.74 -12.73 26.15
CA ILE A 24 19.62 -12.61 24.99
C ILE A 24 19.64 -13.91 24.18
N ALA A 25 19.71 -15.08 24.83
CA ALA A 25 19.68 -16.35 24.14
C ALA A 25 18.36 -16.57 23.37
N VAL A 26 17.23 -16.19 23.94
CA VAL A 26 15.92 -16.21 23.26
C VAL A 26 15.93 -15.29 22.04
N LEU A 27 16.43 -14.07 22.18
CA LEU A 27 16.51 -13.11 21.06
C LEU A 27 17.44 -13.61 19.94
N LEU A 28 18.59 -14.19 20.28
CA LEU A 28 19.52 -14.77 19.31
C LEU A 28 18.88 -15.96 18.57
N THR A 29 18.08 -16.76 19.26
CA THR A 29 17.34 -17.88 18.65
C THR A 29 16.30 -17.36 17.67
N ALA A 30 15.51 -16.36 18.06
CA ALA A 30 14.52 -15.73 17.18
C ALA A 30 15.17 -15.05 15.97
N PHE A 31 16.32 -14.40 16.18
CA PHE A 31 17.12 -13.82 15.11
C PHE A 31 17.60 -14.89 14.13
N PHE A 32 18.22 -15.97 14.62
CA PHE A 32 18.67 -17.07 13.78
C PHE A 32 17.53 -17.70 12.98
N GLN A 33 16.39 -17.92 13.63
CA GLN A 33 15.18 -18.44 12.96
C GLN A 33 14.74 -17.52 11.81
N THR A 34 14.71 -16.21 12.04
CA THR A 34 14.24 -15.24 11.04
C THR A 34 15.24 -15.09 9.89
N GLN A 35 16.54 -14.99 10.23
CA GLN A 35 17.59 -14.66 9.27
C GLN A 35 18.08 -15.88 8.48
N VAL A 36 18.26 -17.03 9.14
CA VAL A 36 18.86 -18.21 8.52
C VAL A 36 17.78 -19.18 8.06
N VAL A 37 16.84 -19.53 8.92
CA VAL A 37 15.81 -20.54 8.57
C VAL A 37 14.77 -19.94 7.61
N GLN A 38 14.32 -18.71 7.85
CA GLN A 38 13.30 -18.05 7.04
C GLN A 38 13.87 -17.01 6.05
N GLY A 39 15.19 -16.81 6.04
CA GLY A 39 15.83 -15.75 5.25
C GLY A 39 15.56 -15.86 3.75
N GLU A 40 15.70 -17.05 3.18
CA GLU A 40 15.45 -17.29 1.75
C GLU A 40 13.98 -16.99 1.38
N GLN A 41 13.03 -17.41 2.22
CA GLN A 41 11.62 -17.13 1.99
C GLN A 41 11.32 -15.63 2.00
N TYR A 42 11.89 -14.87 2.93
CA TYR A 42 11.71 -13.42 2.96
C TYR A 42 12.44 -12.71 1.81
N ALA A 43 13.58 -13.24 1.35
CA ALA A 43 14.28 -12.74 0.17
C ALA A 43 13.43 -12.92 -1.09
N LEU A 44 12.83 -14.10 -1.29
CA LEU A 44 11.93 -14.38 -2.42
C LEU A 44 10.70 -13.48 -2.40
N ARG A 45 10.03 -13.32 -1.24
CA ARG A 45 8.90 -12.40 -1.11
C ARG A 45 9.28 -10.95 -1.39
N SER A 46 10.48 -10.54 -1.01
CA SER A 46 11.01 -9.21 -1.33
C SER A 46 11.24 -9.04 -2.83
N GLU A 47 11.73 -10.09 -3.50
CA GLU A 47 11.91 -10.13 -4.95
C GLU A 47 10.57 -9.99 -5.69
N GLU A 48 9.56 -10.75 -5.27
CA GLU A 48 8.19 -10.65 -5.82
C GLU A 48 7.60 -9.25 -5.61
N ASN A 49 7.82 -8.64 -4.44
CA ASN A 49 7.40 -7.26 -4.20
C ASN A 49 8.17 -6.23 -5.04
N ARG A 50 9.43 -6.53 -5.41
CA ARG A 50 10.25 -5.67 -6.27
C ARG A 50 9.87 -5.78 -7.73
N LEU A 51 9.54 -6.99 -8.18
CA LEU A 51 9.19 -7.30 -9.56
C LEU A 51 7.67 -7.29 -9.74
N ARG A 52 7.11 -6.11 -10.05
CA ARG A 52 5.71 -6.02 -10.47
C ARG A 52 5.61 -6.20 -11.99
N PRO A 53 5.09 -7.31 -12.52
CA PRO A 53 4.90 -7.46 -13.95
C PRO A 53 3.87 -6.43 -14.42
N ILE A 54 4.26 -5.59 -15.37
CA ILE A 54 3.36 -4.66 -16.04
C ILE A 54 3.00 -5.29 -17.37
N VAL A 55 1.73 -5.69 -17.52
CA VAL A 55 1.23 -6.16 -18.81
C VAL A 55 1.09 -4.95 -19.72
N ILE A 56 1.86 -4.94 -20.81
CA ILE A 56 1.70 -3.94 -21.87
C ILE A 56 0.74 -4.54 -22.90
N PRO A 57 -0.54 -4.11 -22.93
CA PRO A 57 -1.48 -4.63 -23.91
C PRO A 57 -1.03 -4.27 -25.32
N ALA A 58 -1.12 -5.22 -26.25
CA ALA A 58 -0.90 -4.91 -27.65
C ALA A 58 -2.03 -4.00 -28.15
N PRO A 59 -1.72 -2.93 -28.91
CA PRO A 59 -2.74 -2.08 -29.51
C PRO A 59 -3.59 -2.90 -30.48
N ARG A 60 -4.89 -2.62 -30.55
CA ARG A 60 -5.75 -3.24 -31.58
C ARG A 60 -5.37 -2.67 -32.95
N GLY A 61 -5.38 -3.54 -33.96
CA GLY A 61 -5.22 -3.12 -35.34
C GLY A 61 -6.38 -2.24 -35.83
N ASN A 62 -6.11 -1.43 -36.85
CA ASN A 62 -7.13 -0.61 -37.48
C ASN A 62 -8.09 -1.50 -38.29
N ILE A 63 -9.38 -1.26 -38.18
CA ILE A 63 -10.39 -1.86 -39.05
C ILE A 63 -10.51 -0.96 -40.27
N VAL A 64 -10.32 -1.55 -41.46
CA VAL A 64 -10.39 -0.84 -42.74
C VAL A 64 -11.51 -1.41 -43.61
N ASP A 65 -12.14 -0.56 -44.43
CA ASP A 65 -13.05 -1.01 -45.49
C ASP A 65 -12.25 -1.55 -46.69
N ARG A 66 -12.94 -2.12 -47.69
CA ARG A 66 -12.41 -2.66 -48.95
C ARG A 66 -11.53 -1.68 -49.74
N ASN A 67 -11.71 -0.38 -49.53
CA ASN A 67 -10.94 0.68 -50.19
C ASN A 67 -9.68 1.09 -49.40
N GLY A 68 -9.47 0.54 -48.20
CA GLY A 68 -8.36 0.87 -47.32
C GLY A 68 -8.64 2.00 -46.32
N ASP A 69 -9.84 2.58 -46.33
CA ASP A 69 -10.23 3.65 -45.40
C ASP A 69 -10.47 3.11 -43.98
N ILE A 70 -9.99 3.84 -42.96
CA ILE A 70 -10.11 3.45 -41.55
C ILE A 70 -11.56 3.66 -41.08
N VAL A 71 -12.20 2.56 -40.68
CA VAL A 71 -13.55 2.55 -40.10
C VAL A 71 -13.51 2.59 -38.58
N ALA A 72 -12.50 1.95 -37.96
CA ALA A 72 -12.29 2.02 -36.52
C ALA A 72 -10.80 1.94 -36.17
N THR A 73 -10.40 2.76 -35.21
CA THR A 73 -9.03 2.80 -34.67
C THR A 73 -9.08 2.97 -33.15
N SER A 74 -7.99 2.61 -32.47
CA SER A 74 -7.85 2.90 -31.05
C SER A 74 -7.43 4.36 -30.87
N VAL A 75 -8.16 5.12 -30.07
CA VAL A 75 -7.83 6.49 -29.69
C VAL A 75 -7.44 6.55 -28.22
N THR A 76 -6.62 7.53 -27.84
CA THR A 76 -6.23 7.75 -26.45
C THR A 76 -7.44 8.28 -25.67
N GLY A 77 -7.91 7.53 -24.68
CA GLY A 77 -8.89 8.00 -23.70
C GLY A 77 -8.19 8.68 -22.52
N TYR A 78 -8.76 9.77 -22.01
CA TYR A 78 -8.29 10.47 -20.82
C TYR A 78 -9.28 10.24 -19.68
N SER A 79 -8.76 10.08 -18.46
CA SER A 79 -9.61 9.98 -17.26
C SER A 79 -9.04 10.81 -16.12
N VAL A 80 -9.93 11.39 -15.32
CA VAL A 80 -9.57 12.12 -14.10
C VAL A 80 -10.00 11.31 -12.90
N THR A 81 -9.05 10.94 -12.06
CA THR A 81 -9.27 10.08 -10.89
C THR A 81 -8.77 10.77 -9.62
N LEU A 82 -9.55 10.69 -8.54
CA LEU A 82 -9.14 11.18 -7.23
C LEU A 82 -8.56 10.06 -6.36
N LEU A 83 -7.41 10.37 -5.75
CA LEU A 83 -6.80 9.54 -4.72
C LEU A 83 -7.57 9.69 -3.40
N PRO A 84 -7.64 8.62 -2.57
CA PRO A 84 -8.18 8.69 -1.23
C PRO A 84 -7.47 9.78 -0.40
N SER A 85 -8.25 10.72 0.14
CA SER A 85 -7.79 11.78 1.04
C SER A 85 -8.85 12.07 2.11
N ALA A 86 -8.70 13.11 2.92
CA ALA A 86 -9.71 13.55 3.87
C ALA A 86 -10.99 14.03 3.15
N GLU A 87 -12.17 13.86 3.76
CA GLU A 87 -13.44 14.21 3.11
C GLU A 87 -13.58 15.68 2.77
N GLU A 88 -13.09 16.56 3.63
CA GLU A 88 -13.05 17.98 3.38
C GLU A 88 -12.20 18.33 2.14
N ILE A 89 -11.01 17.73 2.02
CA ILE A 89 -10.11 17.92 0.87
C ILE A 89 -10.79 17.44 -0.42
N VAL A 90 -11.33 16.23 -0.43
CA VAL A 90 -12.00 15.66 -1.61
C VAL A 90 -13.19 16.51 -2.04
N THR A 91 -13.99 16.98 -1.08
CA THR A 91 -15.16 17.82 -1.36
C THR A 91 -14.75 19.17 -1.94
N ALA A 92 -13.71 19.80 -1.39
CA ALA A 92 -13.17 21.05 -1.92
C ALA A 92 -12.63 20.85 -3.34
N THR A 93 -11.80 19.84 -3.57
CA THR A 93 -11.23 19.53 -4.89
C THR A 93 -12.30 19.22 -5.94
N LEU A 94 -13.36 18.49 -5.58
CA LEU A 94 -14.47 18.22 -6.49
C LEU A 94 -15.22 19.49 -6.90
N ARG A 95 -15.44 20.41 -5.96
CA ARG A 95 -16.09 21.69 -6.25
C ARG A 95 -15.22 22.60 -7.10
N ASP A 96 -13.90 22.60 -6.87
CA ASP A 96 -12.95 23.38 -7.66
C ASP A 96 -12.85 22.86 -9.10
N LEU A 97 -12.92 21.54 -9.30
CA LEU A 97 -12.87 20.91 -10.62
C LEU A 97 -14.21 20.91 -11.36
N ALA A 98 -15.34 21.09 -10.66
CA ALA A 98 -16.68 21.00 -11.23
C ALA A 98 -16.92 21.91 -12.45
N PRO A 99 -16.47 23.18 -12.49
CA PRO A 99 -16.68 24.06 -13.64
C PRO A 99 -15.94 23.60 -14.90
N PHE A 100 -14.77 22.98 -14.73
CA PHE A 100 -13.93 22.52 -15.85
C PHE A 100 -14.40 21.16 -16.39
N LEU A 101 -14.94 20.32 -15.53
CA LEU A 101 -15.38 18.97 -15.85
C LEU A 101 -16.90 18.87 -16.13
N GLY A 102 -17.62 20.00 -16.07
CA GLY A 102 -19.08 20.03 -16.29
C GLY A 102 -19.88 19.21 -15.28
N LEU A 103 -19.38 19.06 -14.05
CA LEU A 103 -20.01 18.22 -13.04
C LEU A 103 -21.22 18.92 -12.43
N SER A 104 -22.36 18.21 -12.36
CA SER A 104 -23.52 18.67 -11.60
C SER A 104 -23.33 18.40 -10.10
N GLU A 105 -23.98 19.20 -9.26
CA GLU A 105 -24.02 18.97 -7.80
C GLU A 105 -24.53 17.56 -7.45
N GLN A 106 -25.49 17.04 -8.22
CA GLN A 106 -26.00 15.67 -8.07
C GLN A 106 -24.90 14.62 -8.31
N ARG A 107 -24.05 14.85 -9.32
CA ARG A 107 -22.91 13.97 -9.62
C ARG A 107 -21.88 14.03 -8.49
N ILE A 108 -21.56 15.22 -7.99
CA ILE A 108 -20.64 15.41 -6.86
C ILE A 108 -21.12 14.62 -5.64
N GLN A 109 -22.40 14.73 -5.28
CA GLN A 109 -22.94 13.99 -4.13
C GLN A 109 -22.89 12.47 -4.35
N THR A 110 -23.17 12.00 -5.56
CA THR A 110 -23.05 10.57 -5.90
C THR A 110 -21.60 10.08 -5.69
N LEU A 111 -20.61 10.87 -6.11
CA LEU A 111 -19.19 10.53 -5.95
C LEU A 111 -18.77 10.52 -4.46
N LEU A 112 -19.27 11.47 -3.66
CA LEU A 112 -19.02 11.50 -2.22
C LEU A 112 -19.66 10.31 -1.50
N ASP A 113 -20.89 9.93 -1.87
CA ASP A 113 -21.59 8.78 -1.30
C ASP A 113 -20.91 7.45 -1.69
N GLN A 114 -20.45 7.33 -2.94
CA GLN A 114 -19.65 6.18 -3.37
C GLN A 114 -18.37 6.05 -2.54
N ARG A 115 -17.67 7.17 -2.30
CA ARG A 115 -16.49 7.18 -1.45
C ARG A 115 -16.78 6.83 0.00
N ARG A 116 -17.88 7.31 0.59
CA ARG A 116 -18.26 6.94 1.97
C ARG A 116 -18.44 5.43 2.13
N ARG A 117 -18.94 4.75 1.09
CA ARG A 117 -19.05 3.28 1.08
C ARG A 117 -17.70 2.58 0.89
N ARG A 118 -16.77 3.21 0.18
CA ARG A 118 -15.43 2.66 -0.11
C ARG A 118 -14.34 3.72 0.06
N PRO A 119 -13.92 3.99 1.30
CA PRO A 119 -13.05 5.13 1.61
C PRO A 119 -11.64 5.05 0.99
N HIS A 120 -11.20 3.85 0.64
CA HIS A 120 -9.84 3.56 0.14
C HIS A 120 -9.79 3.30 -1.37
N ASP A 121 -10.94 3.30 -2.06
CA ASP A 121 -10.97 3.07 -3.50
C ASP A 121 -10.69 4.39 -4.26
N LEU A 122 -10.05 4.26 -5.42
CA LEU A 122 -9.92 5.35 -6.37
C LEU A 122 -11.30 5.72 -6.93
N VAL A 123 -11.61 7.02 -7.00
CA VAL A 123 -12.88 7.50 -7.54
C VAL A 123 -12.63 8.19 -8.88
N THR A 124 -13.11 7.58 -9.96
CA THR A 124 -13.07 8.17 -11.30
C THR A 124 -14.16 9.23 -11.45
N ILE A 125 -13.76 10.45 -11.78
CA ILE A 125 -14.65 11.60 -11.91
C ILE A 125 -15.27 11.65 -13.31
N THR A 126 -14.40 11.54 -14.34
CA THR A 126 -14.78 11.56 -15.75
C THR A 126 -13.84 10.69 -16.57
N GLU A 127 -14.37 10.14 -17.66
CA GLU A 127 -13.66 9.42 -18.71
C GLU A 127 -14.12 10.03 -20.06
N ASP A 128 -13.16 10.25 -20.97
CA ASP A 128 -13.36 10.83 -22.31
C ASP A 128 -13.32 9.74 -23.40
#